data_AF-A0A3M3WNX5-F1
#
_entry.id   AF-A0A3M3WNX5-F1
#
_cell.length_a   1.000
_cell.length_b   1.000
_cell.length_c   1.000
_cell.angle_alpha   90.00
_cell.angle_beta   90.00
_cell.angle_gamma   90.00
#
_symmetry.space_group_name_H-M   'P 1'
#
loop_
_entity.id
_entity.type
_entity.pdbx_description
1 polymer ?
#
loop_
_entity_poly.entity_id
_entity_poly.type
_entity_poly.pdbx_seq_one_letter_code
_entity_poly.pdbx_strand_id
1 'polypeptide(L)'
;MDGEGQVRALVTVAGNPVLSTPNGRQLEQALEGLEFMLSIDLYINETTRHADLILPSTSALENDHYDTTFNTLAVRNVTRFNRAIFDKPEGTLHDWEIFVGLASAFAAKAERALKPTLPPAQMIDRGLRAGLYGDASPHKLSLETLDSHPHGLDLGALKANLAQRLKTANGRIQAAPDVIMADLARFAAEPAPQAGELLLIGRRHVRSNNSWMHNYHRLVKGKPRHQLLMHPDDLACRGLSDGQQVRVSSRVGMIEVQVLGSLDMMPGVVSLPHGWGHSRAGVKMAIAQSLPGVSANDLTDERQLDVLSGNAALNGVPVQVVAC
;
A
#
# COMPACT_ATOMS: atom_id res chain seq x y z
N MET A 1 14.74 17.27 -15.06
CA MET A 1 15.84 16.74 -15.90
C MET A 1 15.17 16.23 -17.14
N ASP A 2 15.44 16.86 -18.27
CA ASP A 2 14.87 16.47 -19.55
C ASP A 2 15.82 15.44 -20.19
N GLY A 3 15.27 14.34 -20.72
CA GLY A 3 16.08 13.26 -21.28
C GLY A 3 15.27 12.11 -21.85
N GLU A 4 15.95 11.26 -22.62
CA GLU A 4 15.37 10.03 -23.16
C GLU A 4 14.87 9.14 -22.01
N GLY A 5 13.62 8.70 -22.07
CA GLY A 5 12.98 7.88 -21.03
C GLY A 5 12.29 8.65 -19.90
N GLN A 6 12.18 9.98 -19.98
CA GLN A 6 11.40 10.78 -19.02
C GLN A 6 9.92 10.36 -19.04
N VAL A 7 9.38 10.07 -17.86
CA VAL A 7 7.96 9.79 -17.68
C VAL A 7 7.19 11.11 -17.85
N ARG A 8 6.32 11.17 -18.85
CA ARG A 8 5.51 12.36 -19.18
C ARG A 8 4.06 12.25 -18.68
N ALA A 9 3.58 11.03 -18.45
CA ALA A 9 2.24 10.80 -17.96
C ALA A 9 2.19 9.66 -16.94
N LEU A 10 1.28 9.77 -15.98
CA LEU A 10 1.05 8.77 -14.93
C LEU A 10 -0.44 8.45 -14.80
N VAL A 11 -0.77 7.16 -14.67
CA VAL A 11 -2.11 6.70 -14.28
C VAL A 11 -2.00 6.07 -12.89
N THR A 12 -2.72 6.64 -11.91
CA THR A 12 -2.83 6.10 -10.56
C THR A 12 -4.19 5.46 -10.33
N VAL A 13 -4.23 4.33 -9.63
CA VAL A 13 -5.47 3.57 -9.35
C VAL A 13 -5.49 3.23 -7.87
N ALA A 14 -6.47 3.77 -7.13
CA ALA A 14 -6.64 3.59 -5.69
C ALA A 14 -5.32 3.74 -4.89
N GLY A 15 -4.50 4.72 -5.27
CA GLY A 15 -3.10 4.82 -4.87
C GLY A 15 -2.74 6.19 -4.33
N ASN A 16 -1.85 6.21 -3.34
CA ASN A 16 -1.30 7.44 -2.78
C ASN A 16 0.23 7.34 -2.62
N PRO A 17 0.99 7.20 -3.73
CA PRO A 17 2.43 7.09 -3.73
C PRO A 17 3.14 8.23 -2.98
N VAL A 18 2.64 9.47 -2.99
CA VAL A 18 3.21 10.58 -2.19
C VAL A 18 3.31 10.22 -0.70
N LEU A 19 2.38 9.44 -0.14
CA LEU A 19 2.47 8.94 1.23
C LEU A 19 2.94 7.48 1.35
N SER A 20 3.07 6.74 0.25
CA SER A 20 3.39 5.30 0.28
C SER A 20 4.77 4.91 -0.23
N THR A 21 5.48 5.80 -0.93
CA THR A 21 6.87 5.58 -1.36
C THR A 21 7.85 6.41 -0.54
N PRO A 22 9.15 6.07 -0.51
CA PRO A 22 10.16 6.95 0.06
C PRO A 22 10.19 8.33 -0.59
N ASN A 23 10.68 9.30 0.18
CA ASN A 23 10.84 10.69 -0.23
C ASN A 23 9.60 11.28 -0.93
N GLY A 24 8.47 11.26 -0.22
CA GLY A 24 7.19 11.74 -0.74
C GLY A 24 7.22 13.17 -1.27
N ARG A 25 8.08 14.05 -0.70
CA ARG A 25 8.27 15.43 -1.16
C ARG A 25 8.95 15.52 -2.53
N GLN A 26 9.95 14.69 -2.79
CA GLN A 26 10.56 14.62 -4.12
C GLN A 26 9.56 14.09 -5.14
N LEU A 27 8.77 13.08 -4.78
CA LEU A 27 7.73 12.57 -5.66
C LEU A 27 6.68 13.65 -5.96
N GLU A 28 6.24 14.42 -4.97
CA GLU A 28 5.31 15.55 -5.13
C GLU A 28 5.81 16.53 -6.20
N GLN A 29 7.09 16.92 -6.14
CA GLN A 29 7.73 17.79 -7.13
C GLN A 29 7.80 17.13 -8.52
N ALA A 30 8.06 15.82 -8.59
CA ALA A 30 8.08 15.10 -9.85
C ALA A 30 6.70 15.03 -10.51
N LEU A 31 5.64 14.90 -9.73
CA LEU A 31 4.26 14.88 -10.23
C LEU A 31 3.86 16.22 -10.86
N GLU A 32 4.36 17.36 -10.34
CA GLU A 32 4.13 18.69 -10.94
C GLU A 32 4.77 18.85 -12.33
N GLY A 33 5.78 18.03 -12.65
CA GLY A 33 6.45 18.02 -13.95
C GLY A 33 5.80 17.11 -14.99
N LEU A 34 4.73 16.39 -14.65
CA LEU A 34 3.99 15.58 -15.61
C LEU A 34 3.20 16.45 -16.57
N GLU A 35 3.07 15.99 -17.82
CA GLU A 35 2.21 16.64 -18.81
C GLU A 35 0.76 16.19 -18.69
N PHE A 36 0.55 15.00 -18.14
CA PHE A 36 -0.78 14.48 -17.89
C PHE A 36 -0.79 13.46 -16.75
N MET A 37 -1.72 13.60 -15.83
CA MET A 37 -1.97 12.64 -14.78
C MET A 37 -3.45 12.30 -14.68
N LEU A 38 -3.76 11.01 -14.75
CA LEU A 38 -5.09 10.46 -14.49
C LEU A 38 -5.08 9.72 -13.16
N SER A 39 -6.05 10.03 -12.30
CA SER A 39 -6.28 9.26 -11.08
C SER A 39 -7.66 8.62 -11.06
N ILE A 40 -7.70 7.30 -10.87
CA ILE A 40 -8.91 6.54 -10.59
C ILE A 40 -8.96 6.34 -9.08
N ASP A 41 -9.62 7.26 -8.38
CA ASP A 41 -9.67 7.29 -6.92
C ASP A 41 -10.93 8.03 -6.45
N LEU A 42 -11.48 7.62 -5.31
CA LEU A 42 -12.62 8.24 -4.65
C LEU A 42 -12.22 9.41 -3.73
N TYR A 43 -10.93 9.54 -3.40
CA TYR A 43 -10.38 10.64 -2.61
C TYR A 43 -9.48 11.57 -3.43
N ILE A 44 -9.58 12.87 -3.15
CA ILE A 44 -8.55 13.84 -3.52
C ILE A 44 -7.49 13.86 -2.41
N ASN A 45 -6.60 12.87 -2.46
CA ASN A 45 -5.48 12.68 -1.54
C ASN A 45 -4.21 13.44 -2.00
N GLU A 46 -3.09 13.23 -1.31
CA GLU A 46 -1.80 13.90 -1.54
C GLU A 46 -1.24 13.65 -2.95
N THR A 47 -1.54 12.49 -3.54
CA THR A 47 -1.20 12.16 -4.92
C THR A 47 -2.26 12.67 -5.88
N THR A 48 -3.53 12.33 -5.64
CA THR A 48 -4.65 12.61 -6.55
C THR A 48 -4.83 14.10 -6.85
N ARG A 49 -4.45 14.99 -5.92
CA ARG A 49 -4.51 16.45 -6.12
C ARG A 49 -3.66 16.97 -7.30
N HIS A 50 -2.70 16.17 -7.79
CA HIS A 50 -1.88 16.51 -8.95
C HIS A 50 -2.51 16.07 -10.28
N ALA A 51 -3.61 15.32 -10.25
CA ALA A 51 -4.22 14.79 -11.47
C ALA A 51 -4.97 15.86 -12.26
N ASP A 52 -4.78 15.85 -13.58
CA ASP A 52 -5.55 16.64 -14.53
C ASP A 52 -6.97 16.10 -14.69
N LEU A 53 -7.14 14.78 -14.54
CA LEU A 53 -8.42 14.10 -14.57
C LEU A 53 -8.54 13.12 -13.40
N ILE A 54 -9.63 13.25 -12.65
CA ILE A 54 -9.98 12.32 -11.58
C ILE A 54 -11.27 11.61 -11.98
N LEU A 55 -11.22 10.27 -12.04
CA LEU A 55 -12.36 9.42 -12.32
C LEU A 55 -12.72 8.66 -11.03
N PRO A 56 -13.77 9.07 -10.30
CA PRO A 56 -14.16 8.41 -9.07
C PRO A 56 -14.85 7.08 -9.36
N SER A 57 -14.36 6.00 -8.74
CA SER A 57 -15.03 4.69 -8.76
C SER A 57 -15.98 4.52 -7.58
N THR A 58 -16.88 3.54 -7.68
CA THR A 58 -17.71 3.09 -6.57
C THR A 58 -16.85 2.58 -5.40
N SER A 59 -17.35 2.75 -4.19
CA SER A 59 -16.72 2.29 -2.95
C SER A 59 -16.79 0.77 -2.77
N ALA A 60 -16.01 0.23 -1.83
CA ALA A 60 -15.97 -1.20 -1.56
C ALA A 60 -17.32 -1.83 -1.13
N LEU A 61 -18.29 -1.03 -0.67
CA LEU A 61 -19.60 -1.54 -0.26
C LEU A 61 -20.64 -1.53 -1.40
N GLU A 62 -20.33 -0.87 -2.51
CA GLU A 62 -21.15 -0.79 -3.72
C GLU A 62 -20.65 -1.75 -4.82
N ASN A 63 -19.53 -2.44 -4.57
CA ASN A 63 -18.94 -3.44 -5.45
C ASN A 63 -19.23 -4.85 -4.94
N ASP A 64 -19.48 -5.79 -5.85
CA ASP A 64 -19.33 -7.20 -5.54
C ASP A 64 -17.84 -7.57 -5.50
N HIS A 65 -17.51 -8.62 -4.75
CA HIS A 65 -16.12 -9.00 -4.51
C HIS A 65 -15.93 -10.51 -4.37
N TYR A 66 -15.07 -11.05 -5.23
CA TYR A 66 -14.50 -12.39 -5.12
C TYR A 66 -12.99 -12.28 -4.95
N ASP A 67 -12.46 -12.81 -3.85
CA ASP A 67 -11.04 -12.73 -3.57
C ASP A 67 -10.25 -13.75 -4.39
N THR A 68 -9.69 -13.34 -5.52
CA THR A 68 -8.83 -14.22 -6.32
C THR A 68 -7.40 -14.29 -5.80
N THR A 69 -6.95 -13.24 -5.09
CA THR A 69 -5.53 -13.00 -4.84
C THR A 69 -5.12 -13.52 -3.46
N PHE A 70 -5.77 -13.08 -2.39
CA PHE A 70 -5.38 -13.50 -1.03
C PHE A 70 -5.79 -14.94 -0.73
N ASN A 71 -6.77 -15.50 -1.45
CA ASN A 71 -7.04 -16.93 -1.39
C ASN A 71 -5.84 -17.80 -1.81
N THR A 72 -4.88 -17.27 -2.58
CA THR A 72 -3.62 -17.98 -2.88
C THR A 72 -2.65 -18.05 -1.70
N LEU A 73 -2.84 -17.18 -0.71
CA LEU A 73 -2.04 -17.09 0.52
C LEU A 73 -2.76 -17.71 1.73
N ALA A 74 -4.01 -18.13 1.55
CA ALA A 74 -4.81 -18.74 2.60
C ALA A 74 -4.24 -20.10 3.00
N VAL A 75 -4.29 -20.41 4.30
CA VAL A 75 -3.86 -21.72 4.86
C VAL A 75 -4.95 -22.80 4.78
N ARG A 76 -6.08 -22.48 4.13
CA ARG A 76 -7.22 -23.37 3.93
C ARG A 76 -7.91 -23.01 2.61
N ASN A 77 -8.44 -24.01 1.90
CA ASN A 77 -9.16 -23.74 0.66
C ASN A 77 -10.57 -23.27 1.00
N VAL A 78 -10.78 -21.96 0.95
CA VAL A 78 -12.09 -21.34 1.14
C VAL A 78 -12.46 -20.56 -0.12
N THR A 79 -13.76 -20.39 -0.33
CA THR A 79 -14.28 -19.57 -1.43
C THR A 79 -15.53 -18.85 -0.98
N ARG A 80 -15.66 -17.59 -1.39
CA ARG A 80 -16.83 -16.76 -1.07
C ARG A 80 -16.98 -15.66 -2.11
N PHE A 81 -18.21 -15.48 -2.57
CA PHE A 81 -18.59 -14.30 -3.33
C PHE A 81 -19.35 -13.36 -2.41
N ASN A 82 -18.93 -12.10 -2.33
CA ASN A 82 -19.61 -11.07 -1.57
C ASN A 82 -20.40 -10.20 -2.55
N ARG A 83 -21.71 -10.13 -2.38
CA ARG A 83 -22.55 -9.19 -3.13
C ARG A 83 -22.31 -7.76 -2.61
N ALA A 84 -22.51 -6.78 -3.48
CA ALA A 84 -22.58 -5.38 -3.07
C ALA A 84 -23.64 -5.22 -1.97
N ILE A 85 -23.33 -4.43 -0.95
CA ILE A 85 -24.25 -4.15 0.17
C ILE A 85 -25.17 -2.97 -0.19
N PHE A 86 -24.65 -2.00 -0.93
CA PHE A 86 -25.39 -0.87 -1.42
C PHE A 86 -25.53 -0.93 -2.94
N ASP A 87 -26.65 -0.40 -3.43
CA ASP A 87 -26.85 -0.21 -4.85
C ASP A 87 -25.82 0.79 -5.40
N LYS A 88 -25.39 0.54 -6.64
CA LYS A 88 -24.54 1.45 -7.38
C LYS A 88 -25.26 2.81 -7.54
N PRO A 89 -24.70 3.93 -7.04
CA PRO A 89 -25.33 5.23 -7.19
C PRO A 89 -25.46 5.65 -8.65
N GLU A 90 -26.53 6.38 -8.98
CA GLU A 90 -26.78 6.86 -10.34
C GLU A 90 -25.61 7.70 -10.87
N GLY A 91 -25.21 7.46 -12.11
CA GLY A 91 -24.11 8.19 -12.77
C GLY A 91 -22.70 7.81 -12.31
N THR A 92 -22.54 6.93 -11.33
CA THR A 92 -21.21 6.41 -10.93
C THR A 92 -20.76 5.26 -11.83
N LEU A 93 -19.47 4.92 -11.78
CA LEU A 93 -18.88 3.80 -12.50
C LEU A 93 -18.09 2.93 -11.53
N HIS A 94 -18.17 1.62 -11.69
CA HIS A 94 -17.22 0.68 -11.10
C HIS A 94 -15.85 0.85 -11.76
N ASP A 95 -14.77 0.45 -11.07
CA ASP A 95 -13.40 0.52 -11.63
C ASP A 95 -13.32 -0.16 -13.00
N TRP A 96 -13.95 -1.34 -13.15
CA TRP A 96 -13.93 -2.09 -14.40
C TRP A 96 -14.66 -1.35 -15.54
N GLU A 97 -15.73 -0.61 -15.25
CA GLU A 97 -16.44 0.17 -16.27
C GLU A 97 -15.59 1.37 -16.72
N ILE A 98 -14.86 2.00 -15.79
CA ILE A 98 -13.90 3.06 -16.10
C ILE A 98 -12.82 2.51 -17.04
N PHE A 99 -12.21 1.37 -16.72
CA PHE A 99 -11.19 0.75 -17.58
C PHE A 99 -11.72 0.34 -18.95
N VAL A 100 -12.95 -0.16 -19.03
CA VAL A 100 -13.59 -0.50 -20.31
C VAL A 100 -13.86 0.76 -21.14
N GLY A 101 -14.31 1.85 -20.52
CA GLY A 101 -14.47 3.15 -21.17
C GLY A 101 -13.14 3.70 -21.70
N LEU A 102 -12.09 3.66 -20.89
CA LEU A 102 -10.73 4.07 -21.30
C LEU A 102 -10.19 3.20 -22.44
N ALA A 103 -10.37 1.88 -22.37
CA ALA A 103 -9.97 0.97 -23.43
C ALA A 103 -10.73 1.23 -24.73
N SER A 104 -12.02 1.56 -24.64
CA SER A 104 -12.86 1.93 -25.79
C SER A 104 -12.39 3.23 -26.45
N ALA A 105 -12.12 4.26 -25.64
CA ALA A 105 -11.60 5.54 -26.13
C ALA A 105 -10.23 5.38 -26.78
N PHE A 106 -9.34 4.60 -26.15
CA PHE A 106 -8.02 4.28 -26.71
C PHE A 106 -8.14 3.50 -28.02
N ALA A 107 -8.99 2.48 -28.08
CA ALA A 107 -9.20 1.66 -29.27
C ALA A 107 -9.73 2.51 -30.44
N ALA A 108 -10.70 3.40 -30.19
CA ALA A 108 -11.20 4.34 -31.19
C ALA A 108 -10.10 5.29 -31.69
N LYS A 109 -9.29 5.85 -30.78
CA LYS A 109 -8.19 6.76 -31.14
C LYS A 109 -7.06 6.06 -31.90
N ALA A 110 -6.79 4.81 -31.57
CA ALA A 110 -5.75 4.00 -32.20
C ALA A 110 -6.23 3.25 -33.45
N GLU A 111 -7.50 3.42 -33.85
CA GLU A 111 -8.14 2.70 -34.96
C GLU A 111 -8.03 1.17 -34.81
N ARG A 112 -8.21 0.67 -33.58
CA ARG A 112 -8.14 -0.76 -33.25
C ARG A 112 -9.51 -1.28 -32.83
N ALA A 113 -9.79 -2.54 -33.19
CA ALA A 113 -10.95 -3.23 -32.65
C ALA A 113 -10.76 -3.52 -31.16
N LEU A 114 -11.73 -3.12 -30.34
CA LEU A 114 -11.79 -3.50 -28.94
C LEU A 114 -12.29 -4.95 -28.82
N LYS A 115 -11.59 -5.78 -28.04
CA LYS A 115 -12.10 -7.10 -27.69
C LYS A 115 -13.30 -6.94 -26.74
N PRO A 116 -14.44 -7.61 -26.99
CA PRO A 116 -15.56 -7.61 -26.06
C PRO A 116 -15.10 -8.04 -24.67
N THR A 117 -15.56 -7.31 -23.66
CA THR A 117 -15.31 -7.60 -22.26
C THR A 117 -16.61 -8.04 -21.59
N LEU A 118 -16.49 -8.76 -20.47
CA LEU A 118 -17.63 -9.21 -19.67
C LEU A 118 -17.57 -8.54 -18.29
N PRO A 119 -18.72 -8.35 -17.63
CA PRO A 119 -18.74 -7.95 -16.23
C PRO A 119 -17.92 -8.94 -15.37
N PRO A 120 -17.16 -8.47 -14.37
CA PRO A 120 -16.30 -9.32 -13.54
C PRO A 120 -17.02 -10.53 -12.93
N ALA A 121 -18.24 -10.36 -12.43
CA ALA A 121 -19.05 -11.45 -11.89
C ALA A 121 -19.24 -12.60 -12.91
N GLN A 122 -19.47 -12.29 -14.19
CA GLN A 122 -19.61 -13.34 -15.23
C GLN A 122 -18.29 -14.03 -15.53
N MET A 123 -17.16 -13.29 -15.48
CA MET A 123 -15.83 -13.88 -15.64
C MET A 123 -15.51 -14.83 -14.48
N ILE A 124 -15.83 -14.41 -13.25
CA ILE A 124 -15.68 -15.22 -12.04
C ILE A 124 -16.57 -16.47 -12.11
N ASP A 125 -17.85 -16.35 -12.49
CA ASP A 125 -18.75 -17.50 -12.64
C ASP A 125 -18.17 -18.55 -13.61
N ARG A 126 -17.73 -18.10 -14.79
CA ARG A 126 -17.08 -18.98 -15.78
C ARG A 126 -15.82 -19.63 -15.22
N GLY A 127 -14.99 -18.86 -14.49
CA GLY A 127 -13.78 -19.36 -13.87
C GLY A 127 -14.05 -20.41 -12.78
N LEU A 128 -15.06 -20.19 -11.94
CA LEU A 128 -15.50 -21.14 -10.92
C LEU A 128 -15.97 -22.46 -11.55
N ARG A 129 -16.85 -22.35 -12.55
CA ARG A 129 -17.46 -23.51 -13.24
C ARG A 129 -16.45 -24.32 -14.05
N ALA A 130 -15.47 -23.67 -14.66
CA ALA A 130 -14.39 -24.34 -15.38
C ALA A 130 -13.24 -24.83 -14.47
N GLY A 131 -13.22 -24.39 -13.21
CA GLY A 131 -12.15 -24.70 -12.27
C GLY A 131 -12.19 -26.13 -11.72
N LEU A 132 -11.17 -26.48 -10.92
CA LEU A 132 -11.03 -27.80 -10.29
C LEU A 132 -12.25 -28.22 -9.44
N TYR A 133 -12.92 -27.24 -8.84
CA TYR A 133 -14.10 -27.42 -7.99
C TYR A 133 -15.40 -27.02 -8.71
N GLY A 134 -15.36 -26.83 -10.04
CA GLY A 134 -16.49 -26.40 -10.86
C GLY A 134 -17.43 -27.53 -11.27
N ASP A 135 -18.04 -27.40 -12.45
CA ASP A 135 -19.12 -28.24 -12.97
C ASP A 135 -18.78 -29.74 -13.01
N ALA A 136 -17.51 -30.07 -13.26
CA ALA A 136 -17.01 -31.45 -13.34
C ALA A 136 -16.68 -32.06 -11.96
N SER A 137 -16.95 -31.36 -10.86
CA SER A 137 -16.67 -31.82 -9.51
C SER A 137 -17.95 -31.98 -8.68
N PRO A 138 -17.90 -32.71 -7.54
CA PRO A 138 -19.02 -32.77 -6.61
C PRO A 138 -19.45 -31.41 -6.03
N HIS A 139 -18.54 -30.41 -6.01
CA HIS A 139 -18.83 -29.09 -5.45
C HIS A 139 -19.65 -28.20 -6.39
N LYS A 140 -19.57 -28.42 -7.71
CA LYS A 140 -20.29 -27.63 -8.74
C LYS A 140 -20.24 -26.12 -8.49
N LEU A 141 -19.04 -25.58 -8.21
CA LEU A 141 -18.90 -24.16 -7.90
C LEU A 141 -19.33 -23.29 -9.09
N SER A 142 -20.19 -22.34 -8.78
CA SER A 142 -20.69 -21.25 -9.63
C SER A 142 -21.06 -20.08 -8.71
N LEU A 143 -21.39 -18.92 -9.26
CA LEU A 143 -21.96 -17.84 -8.44
C LEU A 143 -23.28 -18.24 -7.80
N GLU A 144 -24.13 -18.99 -8.51
CA GLU A 144 -25.39 -19.51 -7.95
C GLU A 144 -25.14 -20.42 -6.74
N THR A 145 -24.16 -21.32 -6.83
CA THR A 145 -23.74 -22.15 -5.71
C THR A 145 -23.22 -21.31 -4.54
N LEU A 146 -22.50 -20.22 -4.80
CA LEU A 146 -22.00 -19.34 -3.72
C LEU A 146 -23.08 -18.44 -3.12
N ASP A 147 -24.09 -18.06 -3.89
CA ASP A 147 -25.24 -17.28 -3.38
C ASP A 147 -26.05 -18.08 -2.34
N SER A 148 -26.12 -19.41 -2.47
CA SER A 148 -26.74 -20.26 -1.45
C SER A 148 -25.87 -20.49 -0.21
N HIS A 149 -24.64 -19.95 -0.19
CA HIS A 149 -23.67 -20.08 0.91
C HIS A 149 -23.12 -18.70 1.31
N PRO A 150 -23.92 -17.85 1.98
CA PRO A 150 -23.56 -16.46 2.27
C PRO A 150 -22.31 -16.30 3.16
N HIS A 151 -21.93 -17.34 3.91
CA HIS A 151 -20.72 -17.39 4.73
C HIS A 151 -19.51 -17.99 4.00
N GLY A 152 -19.65 -18.34 2.72
CA GLY A 152 -18.65 -19.03 1.92
C GLY A 152 -18.67 -20.54 2.12
N LEU A 153 -17.85 -21.22 1.32
CA LEU A 153 -17.64 -22.66 1.36
C LEU A 153 -16.21 -22.98 1.79
N ASP A 154 -16.10 -24.01 2.62
CA ASP A 154 -14.85 -24.67 2.94
C ASP A 154 -14.65 -25.86 1.98
N LEU A 155 -13.66 -25.74 1.10
CA LEU A 155 -13.30 -26.77 0.11
C LEU A 155 -12.27 -27.77 0.69
N GLY A 156 -11.98 -27.67 1.98
CA GLY A 156 -11.13 -28.57 2.74
C GLY A 156 -9.69 -28.06 2.92
N ALA A 157 -8.87 -28.95 3.48
CA ALA A 157 -7.46 -28.67 3.73
C ALA A 157 -6.68 -28.43 2.44
N LEU A 158 -5.60 -27.64 2.54
CA LEU A 158 -4.61 -27.53 1.48
C LEU A 158 -3.97 -28.91 1.21
N LYS A 159 -3.75 -29.22 -0.07
CA LYS A 159 -3.05 -30.45 -0.49
C LYS A 159 -1.59 -30.11 -0.77
N ALA A 160 -0.68 -30.90 -0.21
CA ALA A 160 0.76 -30.73 -0.44
C ALA A 160 1.09 -30.82 -1.94
N ASN A 161 1.72 -29.77 -2.48
CA ASN A 161 2.06 -29.69 -3.90
C ASN A 161 3.43 -29.03 -4.18
N LEU A 162 4.23 -28.78 -3.13
CA LEU A 162 5.51 -28.05 -3.24
C LEU A 162 6.43 -28.66 -4.31
N ALA A 163 6.68 -29.97 -4.25
CA ALA A 163 7.61 -30.64 -5.16
C ALA A 163 7.24 -30.46 -6.64
N GLN A 164 5.95 -30.49 -6.98
CA GLN A 164 5.45 -30.29 -8.34
C GLN A 164 5.49 -28.82 -8.78
N ARG A 165 5.57 -27.90 -7.82
CA ARG A 165 5.56 -26.44 -8.05
C ARG A 165 6.95 -25.80 -8.00
N LEU A 166 7.99 -26.51 -7.57
CA LEU A 166 9.36 -26.01 -7.61
C LEU A 166 9.74 -25.65 -9.05
N LYS A 167 10.14 -24.40 -9.25
CA LYS A 167 10.60 -23.86 -10.54
C LYS A 167 12.12 -23.72 -10.64
N THR A 168 12.84 -24.32 -9.68
CA THR A 168 14.30 -24.37 -9.71
C THR A 168 14.76 -25.33 -10.81
N ALA A 169 15.91 -25.07 -11.42
CA ALA A 169 16.39 -25.82 -12.59
C ALA A 169 16.51 -27.34 -12.35
N ASN A 170 16.80 -27.75 -11.11
CA ASN A 170 16.93 -29.16 -10.72
C ASN A 170 15.70 -29.71 -9.97
N GLY A 171 14.62 -28.92 -9.84
CA GLY A 171 13.40 -29.30 -9.12
C GLY A 171 13.60 -29.49 -7.60
N ARG A 172 14.68 -28.97 -7.01
CA ARG A 172 14.99 -29.07 -5.57
C ARG A 172 14.96 -27.71 -4.88
N ILE A 173 14.74 -27.72 -3.57
CA ILE A 173 14.86 -26.53 -2.73
C ILE A 173 16.34 -26.11 -2.72
N GLN A 174 16.59 -24.84 -3.00
CA GLN A 174 17.93 -24.24 -2.94
C GLN A 174 18.16 -23.73 -1.52
N ALA A 175 18.88 -24.50 -0.70
CA ALA A 175 19.12 -24.13 0.71
C ALA A 175 20.09 -22.95 0.88
N ALA A 176 20.96 -22.72 -0.10
CA ALA A 176 21.92 -21.62 -0.11
C ALA A 176 21.97 -21.03 -1.53
N PRO A 177 20.99 -20.20 -1.93
CA PRO A 177 20.98 -19.61 -3.27
C PRO A 177 22.23 -18.74 -3.49
N ASP A 178 22.98 -19.00 -4.56
CA ASP A 178 24.28 -18.37 -4.83
C ASP A 178 24.23 -16.84 -4.77
N VAL A 179 23.16 -16.24 -5.29
CA VAL A 179 22.95 -14.78 -5.29
C VAL A 179 22.84 -14.20 -3.87
N ILE A 180 22.23 -14.92 -2.94
CA ILE A 180 22.10 -14.49 -1.54
C ILE A 180 23.44 -14.70 -0.84
N MET A 181 24.08 -15.85 -1.04
CA MET A 181 25.35 -16.19 -0.40
C MET A 181 26.47 -15.23 -0.81
N ALA A 182 26.51 -14.82 -2.08
CA ALA A 182 27.48 -13.86 -2.59
C ALA A 182 27.31 -12.46 -1.98
N ASP A 183 26.09 -12.10 -1.58
CA ASP A 183 25.77 -10.78 -1.03
C ASP A 183 26.04 -10.65 0.48
N LEU A 184 26.21 -11.77 1.19
CA LEU A 184 26.45 -11.77 2.65
C LEU A 184 27.64 -10.91 3.06
N ALA A 185 28.71 -10.88 2.24
CA ALA A 185 29.89 -10.06 2.52
C ALA A 185 29.59 -8.56 2.44
N ARG A 186 28.76 -8.13 1.46
CA ARG A 186 28.29 -6.75 1.36
C ARG A 186 27.41 -6.40 2.54
N PHE A 187 26.43 -7.25 2.85
CA PHE A 187 25.52 -7.04 3.98
C PHE A 187 26.27 -6.94 5.32
N ALA A 188 27.24 -7.83 5.57
CA ALA A 188 28.04 -7.79 6.79
C ALA A 188 28.94 -6.54 6.90
N ALA A 189 29.20 -5.86 5.79
CA ALA A 189 29.96 -4.62 5.74
C ALA A 189 29.07 -3.36 5.81
N GLU A 190 27.74 -3.50 5.97
CA GLU A 190 26.85 -2.35 6.12
C GLU A 190 27.21 -1.56 7.39
N PRO A 191 27.33 -0.22 7.30
CA PRO A 191 27.73 0.59 8.42
C PRO A 191 26.64 0.60 9.50
N ALA A 192 27.07 0.51 10.76
CA ALA A 192 26.19 0.80 11.89
C ALA A 192 25.78 2.29 11.89
N PRO A 193 24.66 2.64 12.54
CA PRO A 193 24.26 4.04 12.72
C PRO A 193 25.38 4.87 13.36
N GLN A 194 25.53 6.12 12.93
CA GLN A 194 26.54 7.01 13.49
C GLN A 194 26.19 7.41 14.93
N ALA A 195 27.20 7.85 15.69
CA ALA A 195 26.99 8.31 17.05
C ALA A 195 25.95 9.45 17.10
N GLY A 196 24.88 9.25 17.89
CA GLY A 196 23.78 10.20 18.04
C GLY A 196 22.59 9.95 17.12
N GLU A 197 22.74 9.17 16.05
CA GLU A 197 21.65 8.73 15.19
C GLU A 197 20.77 7.68 15.90
N LEU A 198 19.51 7.64 15.50
CA LEU A 198 18.53 6.63 15.86
C LEU A 198 18.03 5.95 14.59
N LEU A 199 17.51 4.74 14.73
CA LEU A 199 16.90 4.01 13.62
C LEU A 199 15.38 4.20 13.63
N LEU A 200 14.84 4.76 12.56
CA LEU A 200 13.40 4.90 12.35
C LEU A 200 12.80 3.60 11.81
N ILE A 201 11.75 3.13 12.48
CA ILE A 201 10.89 2.02 12.01
C ILE A 201 9.45 2.47 11.82
N GLY A 202 8.77 1.84 10.86
CA GLY A 202 7.34 2.02 10.66
C GLY A 202 6.52 1.20 11.64
N ARG A 203 5.33 1.68 11.99
CA ARG A 203 4.29 0.86 12.65
C ARG A 203 2.94 0.98 11.96
N ARG A 204 2.07 -0.01 12.19
CA ARG A 204 0.66 0.00 11.79
C ARG A 204 -0.22 0.07 13.04
N HIS A 205 -1.45 0.56 12.86
CA HIS A 205 -2.43 0.63 13.93
C HIS A 205 -3.72 -0.03 13.45
N VAL A 206 -4.39 -0.79 14.31
CA VAL A 206 -5.65 -1.53 14.00
C VAL A 206 -6.83 -0.66 13.55
N ARG A 207 -6.68 0.66 13.63
CA ARG A 207 -7.68 1.66 13.18
C ARG A 207 -7.22 2.41 11.92
N SER A 208 -6.21 1.89 11.24
CA SER A 208 -5.64 2.49 10.05
C SER A 208 -5.45 1.39 9.01
N ASN A 209 -5.65 1.76 7.74
CA ASN A 209 -5.24 0.98 6.59
C ASN A 209 -4.50 1.94 5.66
N ASN A 210 -3.18 1.94 5.78
CA ASN A 210 -2.28 2.89 5.11
C ASN A 210 -2.81 4.33 5.25
N SER A 211 -2.82 5.13 4.18
CA SER A 211 -3.34 6.50 4.17
C SER A 211 -4.86 6.59 3.92
N TRP A 212 -5.56 5.46 3.76
CA TRP A 212 -6.92 5.41 3.24
C TRP A 212 -8.01 5.68 4.29
N MET A 213 -7.78 5.26 5.53
CA MET A 213 -8.82 5.22 6.56
C MET A 213 -8.85 6.43 7.51
N HIS A 214 -7.91 7.37 7.37
CA HIS A 214 -7.83 8.53 8.26
C HIS A 214 -8.95 9.55 8.01
N ASN A 215 -9.60 9.52 6.84
CA ASN A 215 -10.75 10.37 6.53
C ASN A 215 -12.09 9.83 7.08
N TYR A 216 -12.06 8.85 7.99
CA TYR A 216 -13.26 8.32 8.66
C TYR A 216 -13.21 8.55 10.18
N HIS A 217 -14.11 9.40 10.69
CA HIS A 217 -14.04 9.93 12.05
C HIS A 217 -13.96 8.84 13.14
N ARG A 218 -14.72 7.75 12.98
CA ARG A 218 -14.72 6.64 13.95
C ARG A 218 -13.38 5.92 14.05
N LEU A 219 -12.47 6.08 13.10
CA LEU A 219 -11.13 5.47 13.12
C LEU A 219 -10.05 6.43 13.66
N VAL A 220 -10.27 7.73 13.58
CA VAL A 220 -9.31 8.74 14.07
C VAL A 220 -9.65 9.34 15.44
N LYS A 221 -10.91 9.31 15.89
CA LYS A 221 -11.32 9.85 17.21
C LYS A 221 -10.56 9.26 18.41
N GLY A 222 -10.45 10.03 19.50
CA GLY A 222 -9.81 9.63 20.76
C GLY A 222 -8.35 10.08 20.85
N LYS A 223 -7.53 9.38 21.64
CA LYS A 223 -6.11 9.71 21.82
C LYS A 223 -5.38 9.74 20.46
N PRO A 224 -4.54 10.76 20.19
CA PRO A 224 -3.66 10.79 19.03
C PRO A 224 -2.79 9.54 18.97
N ARG A 225 -2.44 9.12 17.76
CA ARG A 225 -1.65 7.90 17.50
C ARG A 225 -0.50 8.14 16.53
N HIS A 226 -0.31 9.38 16.09
CA HIS A 226 0.67 9.81 15.11
C HIS A 226 2.01 10.28 15.72
N GLN A 227 2.17 10.17 17.04
CA GLN A 227 3.37 10.58 17.77
C GLN A 227 4.60 9.72 17.40
N LEU A 228 5.79 10.27 17.59
CA LEU A 228 7.05 9.53 17.56
C LEU A 228 7.18 8.73 18.85
N LEU A 229 7.30 7.40 18.78
CA LEU A 229 7.61 6.60 19.96
C LEU A 229 9.13 6.53 20.13
N MET A 230 9.59 6.71 21.37
CA MET A 230 11.01 6.74 21.71
C MET A 230 11.23 6.16 23.10
N HIS A 231 12.36 5.47 23.31
CA HIS A 231 12.69 4.93 24.64
C HIS A 231 12.95 6.07 25.64
N PRO A 232 12.52 5.97 26.93
CA PRO A 232 12.78 6.99 27.94
C PRO A 232 14.27 7.34 28.13
N ASP A 233 15.17 6.37 28.04
CA ASP A 233 16.61 6.64 28.16
C ASP A 233 17.12 7.47 26.98
N ASP A 234 16.62 7.23 25.77
CA ASP A 234 16.99 8.03 24.60
C ASP A 234 16.50 9.47 24.70
N LEU A 235 15.30 9.69 25.30
CA LEU A 235 14.79 11.02 25.63
C LEU A 235 15.71 11.71 26.63
N ALA A 236 16.05 11.04 27.73
CA ALA A 236 16.89 11.58 28.80
C ALA A 236 18.30 11.93 28.29
N CYS A 237 18.94 11.05 27.53
CA CYS A 237 20.25 11.29 26.91
C CYS A 237 20.26 12.49 25.95
N ARG A 238 19.10 12.88 25.43
CA ARG A 238 18.93 14.02 24.51
C ARG A 238 18.31 15.25 25.17
N GLY A 239 18.08 15.21 26.50
CA GLY A 239 17.45 16.31 27.23
C GLY A 239 16.00 16.58 26.79
N LEU A 240 15.31 15.58 26.26
CA LEU A 240 13.93 15.67 25.77
C LEU A 240 12.95 15.23 26.85
N SER A 241 11.79 15.89 26.90
CA SER A 241 10.69 15.53 27.79
C SER A 241 9.60 14.73 27.06
N ASP A 242 8.91 13.86 27.79
CA ASP A 242 7.73 13.16 27.25
C ASP A 242 6.64 14.16 26.83
N GLY A 243 6.06 13.97 25.65
CA GLY A 243 5.08 14.89 25.07
C GLY A 243 5.66 16.17 24.46
N GLN A 244 6.98 16.34 24.40
CA GLN A 244 7.63 17.50 23.78
C GLN A 244 7.49 17.49 22.25
N GLN A 245 7.41 18.67 21.63
CA GLN A 245 7.62 18.81 20.19
C GLN A 245 9.09 18.64 19.83
N VAL A 246 9.36 17.71 18.91
CA VAL A 246 10.69 17.40 18.43
C VAL A 246 10.76 17.54 16.91
N ARG A 247 11.94 17.89 16.43
CA ARG A 247 12.31 17.86 15.03
C ARG A 247 13.02 16.55 14.74
N VAL A 248 12.52 15.81 13.75
CA VAL A 248 13.13 14.58 13.26
C VAL A 248 13.64 14.82 11.85
N SER A 249 14.91 14.51 11.59
CA SER A 249 15.54 14.72 10.29
C SER A 249 16.29 13.48 9.81
N SER A 250 16.26 13.24 8.51
CA SER A 250 17.09 12.25 7.81
C SER A 250 17.86 12.94 6.67
N ARG A 251 18.54 12.16 5.82
CA ARG A 251 19.19 12.68 4.61
C ARG A 251 18.23 13.45 3.70
N VAL A 252 16.96 13.03 3.63
CA VAL A 252 16.02 13.49 2.60
C VAL A 252 15.04 14.55 3.07
N GLY A 253 14.88 14.73 4.38
CA GLY A 253 13.86 15.63 4.87
C GLY A 253 13.82 15.77 6.38
N MET A 254 12.86 16.58 6.80
CA MET A 254 12.62 16.92 8.19
C MET A 254 11.12 17.05 8.43
N ILE A 255 10.68 16.61 9.61
CA ILE A 255 9.32 16.76 10.11
C ILE A 255 9.35 17.22 11.57
N GLU A 256 8.25 17.80 12.03
CA GLU A 256 8.05 18.18 13.44
C GLU A 256 6.87 17.40 14.02
N VAL A 257 7.09 16.72 15.14
CA VAL A 257 6.13 15.77 15.72
C VAL A 257 6.28 15.71 17.23
N GLN A 258 5.21 15.35 17.93
CA GLN A 258 5.27 15.13 19.37
C GLN A 258 5.94 13.79 19.65
N VAL A 259 6.91 13.77 20.54
CA VAL A 259 7.51 12.53 21.05
C VAL A 259 6.72 11.97 22.22
N LEU A 260 6.62 10.65 22.29
CA LEU A 260 6.01 9.92 23.40
C LEU A 260 6.99 8.85 23.88
N GLY A 261 7.31 8.88 25.16
CA GLY A 261 8.12 7.87 25.84
C GLY A 261 7.42 6.51 25.85
N SER A 262 8.12 5.45 25.45
CA SER A 262 7.59 4.08 25.52
C SER A 262 8.70 3.06 25.77
N LEU A 263 8.45 2.18 26.75
CA LEU A 263 9.31 1.01 27.05
C LEU A 263 9.15 -0.12 26.02
N ASP A 264 8.17 -0.03 25.11
CA ASP A 264 8.04 -0.96 23.99
C ASP A 264 9.09 -0.69 22.90
N MET A 265 9.78 0.45 22.96
CA MET A 265 10.84 0.81 22.03
C MET A 265 12.20 0.32 22.51
N MET A 266 12.97 -0.29 21.61
CA MET A 266 14.38 -0.59 21.88
C MET A 266 15.20 0.72 21.95
N PRO A 267 16.14 0.87 22.91
CA PRO A 267 17.09 1.97 22.89
C PRO A 267 17.83 2.07 21.55
N GLY A 268 17.98 3.28 21.02
CA GLY A 268 18.53 3.51 19.69
C GLY A 268 17.52 3.46 18.54
N VAL A 269 16.24 3.17 18.82
CA VAL A 269 15.17 3.02 17.80
C VAL A 269 14.00 3.94 18.10
N VAL A 270 13.44 4.56 17.05
CA VAL A 270 12.22 5.37 17.13
C VAL A 270 11.18 4.87 16.14
N SER A 271 9.90 5.09 16.44
CA SER A 271 8.81 4.65 15.56
C SER A 271 7.86 5.76 15.17
N LEU A 272 7.53 5.82 13.88
CA LEU A 272 6.40 6.58 13.35
C LEU A 272 5.38 5.65 12.70
N PRO A 273 4.08 5.97 12.78
CA PRO A 273 3.05 5.20 12.10
C PRO A 273 3.03 5.57 10.62
N HIS A 274 2.79 4.57 9.77
CA HIS A 274 2.61 4.80 8.35
C HIS A 274 1.22 5.40 8.03
N GLY A 275 1.13 6.12 6.91
CA GLY A 275 -0.13 6.58 6.31
C GLY A 275 -0.62 7.95 6.77
N TRP A 276 0.06 8.61 7.72
CA TRP A 276 -0.23 10.00 8.11
C TRP A 276 0.50 11.00 7.21
N GLY A 277 0.26 12.31 7.40
CA GLY A 277 0.84 13.38 6.59
C GLY A 277 -0.19 14.16 5.78
N HIS A 278 -1.44 14.24 6.24
CA HIS A 278 -2.58 14.79 5.48
C HIS A 278 -2.67 16.32 5.48
N SER A 279 -1.53 17.02 5.61
CA SER A 279 -1.47 18.48 5.68
C SER A 279 -1.12 19.15 4.34
N ARG A 280 -0.92 18.39 3.26
CA ARG A 280 -0.59 18.94 1.93
C ARG A 280 -1.73 19.82 1.40
N ALA A 281 -1.37 20.97 0.84
CA ALA A 281 -2.33 21.92 0.28
C ALA A 281 -3.11 21.28 -0.88
N GLY A 282 -4.42 21.48 -1.00
CA GLY A 282 -5.23 20.91 -2.09
C GLY A 282 -5.77 19.49 -1.86
N VAL A 283 -5.32 18.79 -0.81
CA VAL A 283 -6.00 17.60 -0.31
C VAL A 283 -7.45 17.96 0.09
N LYS A 284 -8.44 17.14 -0.27
CA LYS A 284 -9.85 17.33 0.10
C LYS A 284 -10.37 16.17 0.97
N MET A 285 -9.71 15.97 2.11
CA MET A 285 -10.05 14.95 3.10
C MET A 285 -10.23 15.61 4.46
N ALA A 286 -11.38 16.26 4.67
CA ALA A 286 -11.62 17.16 5.79
C ALA A 286 -11.37 16.53 7.17
N ILE A 287 -11.76 15.27 7.36
CA ILE A 287 -11.54 14.57 8.64
C ILE A 287 -10.05 14.28 8.83
N ALA A 288 -9.36 13.81 7.78
CA ALA A 288 -7.92 13.57 7.84
C ALA A 288 -7.14 14.86 8.10
N GLN A 289 -7.56 15.99 7.51
CA GLN A 289 -6.94 17.30 7.71
C GLN A 289 -7.12 17.87 9.12
N SER A 290 -8.16 17.46 9.86
CA SER A 290 -8.34 17.88 11.26
C SER A 290 -7.31 17.27 12.21
N LEU A 291 -6.66 16.18 11.81
CA LEU A 291 -5.58 15.52 12.54
C LEU A 291 -4.56 14.99 11.52
N PRO A 292 -3.75 15.86 10.91
CA PRO A 292 -2.97 15.48 9.72
C PRO A 292 -1.83 14.52 10.05
N GLY A 293 -1.29 14.58 11.27
CA GLY A 293 -0.07 13.88 11.64
C GLY A 293 1.11 14.27 10.75
N VAL A 294 2.11 13.39 10.68
CA VAL A 294 3.30 13.56 9.84
C VAL A 294 3.57 12.30 9.03
N SER A 295 4.14 12.45 7.83
CA SER A 295 4.52 11.31 7.00
C SER A 295 5.88 10.78 7.43
N ALA A 296 5.94 9.51 7.84
CA ALA A 296 7.22 8.81 8.01
C ALA A 296 8.01 8.74 6.69
N ASN A 297 7.31 8.75 5.56
CA ASN A 297 7.91 8.67 4.23
C ASN A 297 8.48 10.02 3.73
N ASP A 298 8.30 11.09 4.48
CA ASP A 298 9.08 12.33 4.29
C ASP A 298 10.51 12.20 4.87
N LEU A 299 10.79 11.11 5.59
CA LEU A 299 12.11 10.79 6.16
C LEU A 299 12.78 9.58 5.52
N THR A 300 12.02 8.67 4.89
CA THR A 300 12.59 7.46 4.26
C THR A 300 13.29 7.81 2.95
N ASP A 301 14.48 7.26 2.78
CA ASP A 301 15.44 7.64 1.75
C ASP A 301 15.24 6.81 0.48
N GLU A 302 14.97 7.47 -0.66
CA GLU A 302 14.76 6.82 -1.95
C GLU A 302 15.98 6.06 -2.49
N ARG A 303 17.18 6.35 -1.96
CA ARG A 303 18.45 5.74 -2.36
C ARG A 303 18.81 4.52 -1.53
N GLN A 304 18.11 4.28 -0.42
CA GLN A 304 18.31 3.09 0.38
C GLN A 304 17.46 1.96 -0.18
N LEU A 305 18.12 1.05 -0.90
CA LEU A 305 17.51 -0.11 -1.52
C LEU A 305 18.18 -1.38 -1.01
N ASP A 306 17.38 -2.43 -0.82
CA ASP A 306 17.91 -3.79 -0.79
C ASP A 306 18.49 -4.13 -2.17
N VAL A 307 19.80 -4.28 -2.25
CA VAL A 307 20.54 -4.41 -3.52
C VAL A 307 20.06 -5.61 -4.34
N LEU A 308 19.68 -6.71 -3.68
CA LEU A 308 19.27 -7.94 -4.36
C LEU A 308 17.86 -7.85 -4.94
N SER A 309 16.88 -7.33 -4.18
CA SER A 309 15.49 -7.27 -4.62
C SER A 309 15.11 -5.95 -5.32
N GLY A 310 15.91 -4.90 -5.14
CA GLY A 310 15.57 -3.54 -5.56
C GLY A 310 14.49 -2.87 -4.70
N ASN A 311 14.05 -3.50 -3.61
CA ASN A 311 13.04 -2.92 -2.73
C ASN A 311 13.60 -1.75 -1.92
N ALA A 312 12.78 -0.73 -1.71
CA ALA A 312 13.15 0.38 -0.83
C ALA A 312 13.22 -0.04 0.64
N ALA A 313 14.23 0.47 1.34
CA ALA A 313 14.33 0.36 2.80
C ALA A 313 13.38 1.36 3.47
N LEU A 314 12.32 0.83 4.09
CA LEU A 314 11.31 1.62 4.82
C LEU A 314 11.41 1.46 6.36
N ASN A 315 12.37 0.66 6.82
CA ASN A 315 12.68 0.45 8.23
C ASN A 315 14.19 0.49 8.42
N GLY A 316 14.64 0.89 9.61
CA GLY A 316 16.06 1.05 9.89
C GLY A 316 16.64 2.29 9.21
N VAL A 317 15.83 3.33 8.97
CA VAL A 317 16.30 4.57 8.36
C VAL A 317 16.99 5.44 9.42
N PRO A 318 18.26 5.85 9.24
CA PRO A 318 18.94 6.72 10.18
C PRO A 318 18.26 8.09 10.27
N VAL A 319 17.99 8.53 11.51
CA VAL A 319 17.41 9.83 11.82
C VAL A 319 18.09 10.49 13.01
N GLN A 320 18.02 11.81 13.06
CA GLN A 320 18.35 12.59 14.25
C GLN A 320 17.06 13.17 14.85
N VAL A 321 17.02 13.25 16.19
CA VAL A 321 15.88 13.78 16.94
C VAL A 321 16.39 14.86 17.89
N VAL A 322 15.87 16.07 17.74
CA VAL A 322 16.26 17.24 18.56
C VAL A 322 15.02 18.01 19.02
N ALA A 323 15.17 18.82 20.06
CA ALA A 323 14.12 19.75 20.47
C ALA A 323 13.82 20.75 19.33
N CYS A 324 12.53 21.09 19.15
CA CYS A 324 12.09 22.07 18.14
C CYS A 324 12.65 23.47 18.39
#